data_AF-A0A4V0XMQ8-F1
#
_entry.id   AF-A0A4V0XMQ8-F1
#
_cell.length_a   1.000
_cell.length_b   1.000
_cell.length_c   1.000
_cell.angle_alpha   90.00
_cell.angle_beta   90.00
_cell.angle_gamma   90.00
#
_symmetry.space_group_name_H-M   'P 1'
#
loop_
_entity.id
_entity.type
_entity.pdbx_description
1 polymer ?
#
loop_
_entity_poly.entity_id
_entity_poly.type
_entity_poly.pdbx_seq_one_letter_code
_entity_poly.pdbx_strand_id
1 'polypeptide(L)'
;MPGLTVSEKNHWKDRLSKRIDKRLEAIAAEDPNLLDRVKRQARIAAMQSLNLADLQTEIDDIEREEETLDKRKSLLNRTMLARVRSVPLETIDQHYSPTHYHNEVENAIKSRQTIHEDKLLADSEVGGRILQLRRERENLLDTVWLAASSKQIKDLWAKVAELLGDEQTQLQRDALAIEPVSD
;
A
#
# COMPACT_ATOMS: atom_id res chain seq x y z
N MET A 1 -73.67 30.66 -6.88
CA MET A 1 -72.46 31.14 -6.17
C MET A 1 -71.26 30.59 -6.92
N PRO A 2 -70.52 31.40 -7.70
CA PRO A 2 -69.30 30.90 -8.33
C PRO A 2 -68.30 30.56 -7.22
N GLY A 3 -67.82 29.32 -7.21
CA GLY A 3 -66.82 28.87 -6.24
C GLY A 3 -65.48 29.56 -6.50
N LEU A 4 -64.64 29.66 -5.46
CA LEU A 4 -63.29 30.21 -5.56
C LEU A 4 -62.53 29.57 -6.73
N THR A 5 -61.91 30.42 -7.55
CA THR A 5 -61.02 29.98 -8.62
C THR A 5 -59.81 29.26 -8.02
N VAL A 6 -59.15 28.42 -8.83
CA VAL A 6 -57.96 27.68 -8.38
C VAL A 6 -56.86 28.63 -7.89
N SER A 7 -56.71 29.78 -8.54
CA SER A 7 -55.76 30.82 -8.15
C SER A 7 -56.06 31.39 -6.76
N GLU A 8 -57.33 31.71 -6.49
CA GLU A 8 -57.75 32.22 -5.19
C GLU A 8 -57.61 31.17 -4.09
N LYS A 9 -57.92 29.90 -4.38
CA LYS A 9 -57.70 28.79 -3.44
C LYS A 9 -56.22 28.64 -3.09
N ASN A 10 -55.32 28.72 -4.07
CA ASN A 10 -53.88 28.66 -3.83
C ASN A 10 -53.39 29.87 -3.02
N HIS A 11 -53.87 31.08 -3.33
CA HIS A 11 -53.55 32.29 -2.56
C HIS A 11 -53.93 32.14 -1.07
N TRP A 12 -55.14 31.64 -0.81
CA TRP A 12 -55.60 31.40 0.56
C TRP A 12 -54.83 30.27 1.25
N LYS A 13 -54.51 29.19 0.54
CA LYS A 13 -53.65 28.10 1.05
C LYS A 13 -52.31 28.66 1.51
N ASP A 14 -51.60 29.41 0.67
CA ASP A 14 -50.28 29.94 1.00
C ASP A 14 -50.32 30.91 2.18
N ARG A 15 -51.35 31.76 2.24
CA ARG A 15 -51.51 32.72 3.34
C ARG A 15 -51.81 32.01 4.66
N LEU A 16 -52.61 30.94 4.64
CA LEU A 16 -52.89 30.14 5.82
C LEU A 16 -51.67 29.32 6.25
N SER A 17 -50.93 28.71 5.31
CA SER A 17 -49.67 28.01 5.59
C SER A 17 -48.68 28.92 6.31
N LYS A 18 -48.42 30.13 5.80
CA LYS A 18 -47.51 31.09 6.45
C LYS A 18 -47.92 31.45 7.89
N ARG A 19 -49.23 31.53 8.16
CA ARG A 19 -49.73 31.79 9.53
C ARG A 19 -49.53 30.59 10.45
N ILE A 20 -49.69 29.38 9.92
CA ILE A 20 -49.42 28.13 10.63
C ILE A 20 -47.91 28.03 10.90
N ASP A 21 -47.06 28.24 9.90
CA ASP A 21 -45.60 28.18 10.02
C ASP A 21 -45.10 29.14 11.11
N LYS A 22 -45.55 30.40 11.10
CA LYS A 22 -45.18 31.38 12.13
C LYS A 22 -45.60 30.94 13.54
N ARG A 23 -46.75 30.25 13.67
CA ARG A 23 -47.19 29.73 14.97
C ARG A 23 -46.37 28.50 15.38
N LEU A 24 -46.04 27.62 14.44
CA LEU A 24 -45.16 26.48 14.67
C LEU A 24 -43.76 26.92 15.11
N GLU A 25 -43.19 27.94 14.48
CA GLU A 25 -41.91 28.54 14.88
C GLU A 25 -41.96 29.10 16.30
N ALA A 26 -43.03 29.83 16.65
CA ALA A 26 -43.20 30.36 18.00
C ALA A 26 -43.30 29.24 19.06
N ILE A 27 -43.99 28.14 18.75
CA ILE A 27 -44.09 26.97 19.63
C ILE A 27 -42.75 26.23 19.72
N ALA A 28 -42.04 26.06 18.59
CA ALA A 28 -40.73 25.42 18.57
C ALA A 28 -39.66 26.22 19.35
N ALA A 29 -39.79 27.55 19.40
CA ALA A 29 -38.92 28.41 20.21
C ALA A 29 -39.11 28.23 21.72
N GLU A 30 -40.22 27.65 22.18
CA GLU A 30 -40.47 27.35 23.61
C GLU A 30 -39.59 26.17 24.11
N ASP A 31 -39.22 25.23 23.25
CA ASP A 31 -38.20 24.20 23.50
C ASP A 31 -37.31 24.01 22.24
N PRO A 32 -36.19 24.76 22.15
CA PRO A 32 -35.32 24.76 20.98
C PRO A 32 -34.75 23.39 20.58
N ASN A 33 -34.69 22.44 21.52
CA ASN A 33 -34.13 21.11 21.30
C ASN A 33 -35.21 20.03 21.09
N LEU A 34 -36.50 20.38 21.18
CA LEU A 34 -37.61 19.43 21.09
C LEU A 34 -37.59 18.67 19.76
N LEU A 35 -37.47 19.38 18.65
CA LEU A 35 -37.52 18.78 17.32
C LEU A 35 -36.36 17.81 17.07
N ASP A 36 -35.15 18.17 17.50
CA ASP A 36 -33.98 17.30 17.39
C ASP A 36 -34.07 16.07 18.30
N ARG A 37 -34.61 16.24 19.52
CA ARG A 37 -34.87 15.12 20.43
C ARG A 37 -35.93 14.17 19.84
N VAL A 38 -37.05 14.70 19.36
CA VAL A 38 -38.12 13.92 18.73
C VAL A 38 -37.61 13.21 17.48
N LYS A 39 -36.81 13.86 16.64
CA LYS A 39 -36.20 13.23 15.46
C LYS A 39 -35.29 12.06 15.83
N ARG A 40 -34.45 12.21 16.86
CA ARG A 40 -33.61 11.11 17.37
C ARG A 40 -34.45 9.96 17.92
N GLN A 41 -35.45 10.26 18.74
CA GLN A 41 -36.35 9.25 19.30
C GLN A 41 -37.14 8.51 18.22
N ALA A 42 -37.66 9.24 17.22
CA ALA A 42 -38.36 8.66 16.08
C ALA A 42 -37.45 7.73 15.28
N ARG A 43 -36.17 8.10 15.08
CA ARG A 43 -35.18 7.22 14.44
C ARG A 43 -34.94 5.94 15.24
N ILE A 44 -34.75 6.04 16.55
CA ILE A 44 -34.56 4.87 17.43
C ILE A 44 -35.80 3.97 17.37
N ALA A 45 -37.00 4.55 17.49
CA ALA A 45 -38.25 3.79 17.42
C ALA A 45 -38.44 3.13 16.04
N ALA A 46 -38.06 3.80 14.95
CA ALA A 46 -38.08 3.21 13.61
C ALA A 46 -37.13 2.01 13.52
N MET A 47 -35.89 2.15 13.99
CA MET A 47 -34.91 1.05 14.02
C MET A 47 -35.42 -0.15 14.84
N GLN A 48 -36.06 0.10 15.98
CA GLN A 48 -36.69 -0.94 16.79
C GLN A 48 -37.86 -1.60 16.06
N SER A 49 -38.76 -0.82 15.45
CA SER A 49 -39.95 -1.33 14.74
C SER A 49 -39.61 -2.20 13.52
N LEU A 50 -38.44 -1.94 12.92
CA LEU A 50 -37.92 -2.69 11.78
C LEU A 50 -37.02 -3.85 12.22
N ASN A 51 -36.82 -4.06 13.54
CA ASN A 51 -35.89 -5.03 14.11
C ASN A 51 -34.45 -4.87 13.60
N LEU A 52 -34.00 -3.63 13.39
CA LEU A 52 -32.65 -3.29 12.90
C LEU A 52 -31.70 -2.85 14.02
N ALA A 53 -32.20 -2.67 15.24
CA ALA A 53 -31.41 -2.13 16.35
C ALA A 53 -30.19 -2.98 16.67
N ASP A 54 -30.35 -4.31 16.74
CA ASP A 54 -29.26 -5.24 17.04
C ASP A 54 -28.23 -5.26 15.90
N LEU A 55 -28.69 -5.28 14.65
CA LEU A 55 -27.82 -5.23 13.46
C LEU A 55 -27.00 -3.94 13.39
N GLN A 56 -27.61 -2.79 13.69
CA GLN A 56 -26.86 -1.53 13.72
C GLN A 56 -25.84 -1.52 14.86
N THR A 57 -26.18 -2.10 16.01
CA THR A 57 -25.24 -2.21 17.14
C THR A 57 -24.04 -3.07 16.76
N GLU A 58 -24.26 -4.19 16.07
CA GLU A 58 -23.19 -5.05 15.57
C GLU A 58 -22.31 -4.33 14.53
N ILE A 59 -22.90 -3.55 13.62
CA ILE A 59 -22.13 -2.70 12.69
C ILE A 59 -21.26 -1.71 13.46
N ASP A 60 -21.83 -0.99 14.43
CA ASP A 60 -21.09 0.01 15.22
C ASP A 60 -19.97 -0.65 16.06
N ASP A 61 -20.17 -1.89 16.52
CA ASP A 61 -19.15 -2.69 17.20
C ASP A 61 -18.02 -3.07 16.24
N ILE A 62 -18.35 -3.57 15.05
CA ILE A 62 -17.37 -3.92 14.00
C ILE A 62 -16.56 -2.69 13.60
N GLU A 63 -17.18 -1.54 13.36
CA GLU A 63 -16.48 -0.30 12.99
C GLU A 63 -15.47 0.10 14.09
N ARG A 64 -15.83 -0.05 15.37
CA ARG A 64 -14.92 0.19 16.49
C ARG A 64 -13.76 -0.80 16.51
N GLU A 65 -14.02 -2.08 16.25
CA GLU A 65 -12.96 -3.09 16.14
C GLU A 65 -12.01 -2.80 14.98
N GLU A 66 -12.54 -2.45 13.80
CA GLU A 66 -11.75 -2.06 12.62
C GLU A 66 -10.82 -0.89 12.92
N GLU A 67 -11.31 0.16 13.58
CA GLU A 67 -10.46 1.29 13.98
C GLU A 67 -9.31 0.86 14.90
N THR A 68 -9.56 -0.06 15.83
CA THR A 68 -8.50 -0.55 16.73
C THR A 68 -7.47 -1.40 15.99
N LEU A 69 -7.92 -2.23 15.05
CA LEU A 69 -7.06 -3.05 14.22
C LEU A 69 -6.21 -2.19 13.28
N ASP A 70 -6.77 -1.13 12.71
CA ASP A 70 -6.05 -0.20 11.84
C ASP A 70 -4.97 0.56 12.60
N LYS A 71 -5.27 1.06 13.81
CA LYS A 71 -4.27 1.68 14.69
C LYS A 71 -3.12 0.70 15.00
N ARG A 72 -3.46 -0.55 15.31
CA ARG A 72 -2.47 -1.60 15.60
C ARG A 72 -1.64 -1.97 14.36
N LYS A 73 -2.27 -2.10 13.19
CA LYS A 73 -1.61 -2.38 11.91
C LYS A 73 -0.61 -1.27 11.56
N SER A 74 -1.01 -0.01 11.73
CA SER A 74 -0.13 1.15 11.52
C SER A 74 1.10 1.10 12.44
N LEU A 75 0.91 0.80 13.72
CA LEU A 75 2.01 0.64 14.69
C LEU A 75 2.96 -0.50 14.28
N LEU A 76 2.42 -1.65 13.86
CA LEU A 76 3.22 -2.79 13.42
C LEU A 76 4.04 -2.46 12.16
N ASN A 77 3.43 -1.81 11.17
CA ASN A 77 4.13 -1.39 9.95
C ASN A 77 5.30 -0.44 10.27
N ARG A 78 5.08 0.55 11.15
CA ARG A 78 6.15 1.44 11.64
C ARG A 78 7.25 0.66 12.35
N THR A 79 6.87 -0.32 13.17
CA THR A 79 7.82 -1.19 13.89
C THR A 79 8.66 -2.02 12.93
N MET A 80 8.06 -2.59 11.88
CA MET A 80 8.79 -3.31 10.84
C MET A 80 9.79 -2.41 10.12
N LEU A 81 9.38 -1.20 9.75
CA LEU A 81 10.26 -0.23 9.11
C LEU A 81 11.44 0.18 10.01
N ALA A 82 11.15 0.46 11.28
CA ALA A 82 12.17 0.79 12.27
C ALA A 82 13.22 -0.34 12.39
N ARG A 83 12.77 -1.60 12.40
CA ARG A 83 13.67 -2.78 12.40
C ARG A 83 14.49 -2.89 11.12
N VAL A 84 13.89 -2.70 9.95
CA VAL A 84 14.60 -2.72 8.66
C VAL A 84 15.68 -1.64 8.61
N ARG A 85 15.36 -0.44 9.08
CA ARG A 85 16.29 0.70 9.14
C ARG A 85 17.27 0.65 10.31
N SER A 86 17.09 -0.27 11.26
CA SER A 86 17.86 -0.36 12.51
C SER A 86 17.85 0.94 13.33
N VAL A 87 16.69 1.59 13.42
CA VAL A 87 16.49 2.84 14.17
C VAL A 87 15.38 2.70 15.23
N PRO A 88 15.37 3.53 16.29
CA PRO A 88 14.26 3.57 17.24
C PRO A 88 12.93 3.95 16.57
N LEU A 89 11.81 3.38 17.05
CA LEU A 89 10.47 3.59 16.48
C LEU A 89 10.05 5.06 16.47
N GLU A 90 10.49 5.82 17.48
CA GLU A 90 10.19 7.23 17.68
C GLU A 90 10.75 8.10 16.55
N THR A 91 11.76 7.61 15.83
CA THR A 91 12.36 8.33 14.70
C THR A 91 11.57 8.17 13.40
N ILE A 92 10.65 7.21 13.35
CA ILE A 92 9.79 6.98 12.19
C ILE A 92 8.53 7.84 12.33
N ASP A 93 8.32 8.79 11.42
CA ASP A 93 7.15 9.69 11.43
C ASP A 93 5.83 8.88 11.43
N GLN A 94 4.87 9.30 12.23
CA GLN A 94 3.53 8.71 12.27
C GLN A 94 2.72 9.00 11.00
N HIS A 95 3.02 10.09 10.29
CA HIS A 95 2.31 10.52 9.06
C HIS A 95 2.91 9.96 7.78
N TYR A 96 3.92 9.09 7.86
CA TYR A 96 4.48 8.46 6.68
C TYR A 96 3.37 7.66 5.96
N SER A 97 3.36 7.70 4.63
CA SER A 97 2.29 7.05 3.84
C SER A 97 2.36 5.51 3.92
N PRO A 98 1.21 4.81 4.07
CA PRO A 98 1.11 3.34 4.06
C PRO A 98 1.86 2.67 2.90
N THR A 99 1.79 3.26 1.71
CA THR A 99 2.43 2.72 0.50
C THR A 99 3.96 2.75 0.60
N HIS A 100 4.53 3.80 1.17
CA HIS A 100 5.99 3.92 1.28
C HIS A 100 6.58 2.96 2.33
N TYR A 101 5.88 2.71 3.44
CA TYR A 101 6.28 1.67 4.40
C TYR A 101 6.40 0.29 3.74
N HIS A 102 5.36 -0.07 2.99
CA HIS A 102 5.24 -1.39 2.42
C HIS A 102 6.37 -1.67 1.43
N ASN A 103 6.65 -0.72 0.53
CA ASN A 103 7.68 -0.88 -0.49
C ASN A 103 9.08 -1.10 0.10
N GLU A 104 9.47 -0.31 1.11
CA GLU A 104 10.82 -0.40 1.67
C GLU A 104 11.03 -1.71 2.44
N VAL A 105 10.03 -2.11 3.23
CA VAL A 105 10.04 -3.39 3.95
C VAL A 105 10.02 -4.57 2.98
N GLU A 106 9.17 -4.53 1.95
CA GLU A 106 9.13 -5.58 0.92
C GLU A 106 10.46 -5.71 0.18
N ASN A 107 11.08 -4.58 -0.19
CA ASN A 107 12.37 -4.60 -0.86
C ASN A 107 13.44 -5.20 0.03
N ALA A 108 13.47 -4.85 1.32
CA ALA A 108 14.39 -5.47 2.28
C ALA A 108 14.16 -6.98 2.41
N ILE A 109 12.90 -7.42 2.45
CA ILE A 109 12.55 -8.85 2.46
C ILE A 109 13.02 -9.53 1.19
N LYS A 110 12.72 -8.98 0.01
CA LYS A 110 13.13 -9.54 -1.29
C LYS A 110 14.65 -9.68 -1.39
N SER A 111 15.40 -8.65 -1.02
CA SER A 111 16.86 -8.70 -1.02
C SER A 111 17.39 -9.75 -0.05
N ARG A 112 16.81 -9.86 1.16
CA ARG A 112 17.23 -10.87 2.14
C ARG A 112 16.86 -12.28 1.69
N GLN A 113 15.69 -12.45 1.07
CA GLN A 113 15.21 -13.71 0.53
C GLN A 113 16.18 -14.24 -0.53
N THR A 114 16.63 -13.43 -1.48
CA THR A 114 17.62 -13.86 -2.48
C THR A 114 18.89 -14.42 -1.84
N ILE A 115 19.43 -13.76 -0.82
CA ILE A 115 20.60 -14.25 -0.10
C ILE A 115 20.33 -15.60 0.57
N HIS A 116 19.15 -15.78 1.16
CA HIS A 116 18.78 -17.05 1.79
C HIS A 116 18.51 -18.15 0.78
N GLU A 117 17.90 -17.85 -0.36
CA GLU A 117 17.71 -18.78 -1.48
C GLU A 117 19.06 -19.27 -2.00
N ASP A 118 20.03 -18.37 -2.20
CA ASP A 118 21.35 -18.77 -2.65
C ASP A 118 22.06 -19.68 -1.63
N LYS A 119 21.92 -19.41 -0.33
CA LYS A 119 22.42 -20.30 0.73
C LYS A 119 21.77 -21.68 0.68
N LEU A 120 20.45 -21.73 0.53
CA LEU A 120 19.71 -22.99 0.45
C LEU A 120 20.06 -23.78 -0.81
N LEU A 121 20.32 -23.09 -1.93
CA LEU A 121 20.76 -23.73 -3.17
C LEU A 121 22.16 -24.33 -3.01
N ALA A 122 23.07 -23.66 -2.28
CA ALA A 122 24.44 -24.13 -2.07
C ALA A 122 24.51 -25.48 -1.33
N ASP A 123 23.49 -25.82 -0.53
CA ASP A 123 23.43 -27.09 0.22
C ASP A 123 23.15 -28.32 -0.68
N SER A 124 22.85 -28.13 -1.97
CA SER A 124 22.55 -29.20 -2.91
C SER A 124 23.44 -29.15 -4.15
N GLU A 125 23.79 -30.32 -4.69
CA GLU A 125 24.61 -30.41 -5.91
C GLU A 125 23.90 -29.76 -7.12
N VAL A 126 22.58 -29.92 -7.22
CA VAL A 126 21.78 -29.27 -8.27
C VAL A 126 21.76 -27.76 -8.08
N GLY A 127 21.59 -27.28 -6.85
CA GLY A 127 21.59 -25.85 -6.54
C GLY A 127 22.96 -25.21 -6.75
N GLY A 128 24.06 -25.90 -6.44
CA GLY A 128 25.41 -25.45 -6.80
C GLY A 128 25.58 -25.21 -8.30
N ARG A 129 25.06 -26.12 -9.15
CA ARG A 129 25.04 -25.92 -10.62
C ARG A 129 24.19 -24.73 -11.05
N ILE A 130 23.05 -24.50 -10.39
CA ILE A 130 22.20 -23.32 -10.64
C ILE A 130 22.95 -22.03 -10.30
N LEU A 131 23.62 -21.99 -9.14
CA LEU A 131 24.41 -20.83 -8.72
C LEU A 131 25.56 -20.54 -9.67
N GLN A 132 26.25 -21.58 -10.15
CA GLN A 132 27.29 -21.43 -11.15
C GLN A 132 26.75 -20.82 -12.45
N LEU A 133 25.62 -21.32 -12.97
CA LEU A 133 25.01 -20.76 -14.19
C LEU A 133 24.49 -19.33 -13.98
N ARG A 134 24.01 -18.96 -12.78
CA ARG A 134 23.64 -17.58 -12.45
C ARG A 134 24.85 -16.65 -12.54
N ARG A 135 25.99 -17.06 -11.96
CA ARG A 135 27.26 -16.33 -12.05
C ARG A 135 27.72 -16.16 -13.49
N GLU A 136 27.68 -17.21 -14.31
CA GLU A 136 28.02 -17.12 -15.74
C GLU A 136 27.09 -16.15 -16.49
N ARG A 137 25.78 -16.20 -16.22
CA ARG A 137 24.80 -15.29 -16.84
C ARG A 137 25.05 -13.82 -16.49
N GLU A 138 25.39 -13.51 -15.25
CA GLU A 138 25.71 -12.14 -14.82
C GLU A 138 26.95 -11.58 -15.52
N ASN A 139 27.91 -12.44 -15.83
CA ASN A 139 29.16 -12.09 -16.51
C ASN A 139 29.08 -12.23 -18.04
N LEU A 140 27.91 -12.55 -18.60
CA LEU A 140 27.78 -12.93 -20.00
C LEU A 140 28.12 -11.79 -20.96
N LEU A 141 27.73 -10.55 -20.62
CA LEU A 141 28.04 -9.39 -21.46
C LEU A 141 29.55 -9.16 -21.55
N ASP A 142 30.23 -9.16 -20.41
CA ASP A 142 31.69 -9.01 -20.33
C ASP A 142 32.40 -10.13 -21.07
N THR A 143 31.88 -11.36 -20.94
CA THR A 143 32.38 -12.53 -21.67
C THR A 143 32.29 -12.34 -23.19
N VAL A 144 31.14 -11.88 -23.70
CA VAL A 144 30.94 -11.64 -25.13
C VAL A 144 31.87 -10.52 -25.62
N TRP A 145 32.02 -9.45 -24.84
CA TRP A 145 32.91 -8.35 -25.18
C TRP A 145 34.37 -8.78 -25.19
N LEU A 146 34.80 -9.56 -24.20
CA LEU A 146 36.13 -10.16 -24.16
C LEU A 146 36.36 -11.03 -25.39
N ALA A 147 35.43 -11.93 -25.73
CA ALA A 147 35.58 -12.82 -26.88
C ALA A 147 35.86 -12.04 -28.19
N ALA A 148 35.18 -10.91 -28.39
CA ALA A 148 35.30 -10.05 -29.57
C ALA A 148 36.43 -8.99 -29.48
N SER A 149 37.12 -8.88 -28.33
CA SER A 149 38.13 -7.86 -28.11
C SER A 149 39.49 -8.19 -28.73
N SER A 150 40.29 -7.16 -29.01
CA SER A 150 41.66 -7.32 -29.47
C SER A 150 42.57 -7.94 -28.40
N LYS A 151 43.71 -8.51 -28.83
CA LYS A 151 44.69 -9.12 -27.93
C LYS A 151 45.17 -8.16 -26.82
N GLN A 152 45.36 -6.88 -27.15
CA GLN A 152 45.83 -5.88 -26.19
C GLN A 152 44.83 -5.64 -25.05
N ILE A 153 43.53 -5.64 -25.38
CA ILE A 153 42.46 -5.48 -24.39
C ILE A 153 42.35 -6.74 -23.52
N LYS A 154 42.46 -7.93 -24.11
CA LYS A 154 42.48 -9.21 -23.36
C LYS A 154 43.65 -9.28 -22.37
N ASP A 155 44.86 -8.89 -22.82
CA ASP A 155 46.06 -8.87 -21.98
C ASP A 155 45.95 -7.85 -20.84
N LEU A 156 45.37 -6.68 -21.11
CA LEU A 156 45.11 -5.68 -20.07
C LEU A 156 44.10 -6.19 -19.04
N TRP A 157 43.01 -6.79 -19.50
CA TRP A 157 41.97 -7.33 -18.64
C TRP A 157 42.50 -8.44 -17.73
N ALA A 158 43.31 -9.36 -18.26
CA ALA A 158 43.95 -10.41 -17.48
C ALA A 158 44.86 -9.84 -16.37
N LYS A 159 45.66 -8.80 -16.68
CA LYS A 159 46.52 -8.13 -15.69
C LYS A 159 45.73 -7.41 -14.61
N VAL A 160 44.60 -6.78 -14.98
CA VAL A 160 43.72 -6.11 -14.02
C VAL A 160 43.05 -7.15 -13.12
N ALA A 161 42.55 -8.26 -13.68
CA ALA A 161 41.96 -9.34 -12.89
C ALA A 161 42.98 -9.94 -11.91
N GLU A 162 44.23 -10.16 -12.34
CA GLU A 162 45.32 -10.63 -11.48
C GLU A 162 45.64 -9.62 -10.36
N LEU A 163 45.69 -8.32 -10.69
CA LEU A 163 45.95 -7.26 -9.71
C LEU A 163 44.84 -7.17 -8.65
N LEU A 164 43.59 -7.37 -9.04
CA LEU A 164 42.43 -7.32 -8.15
C LEU A 164 42.17 -8.64 -7.41
N GLY A 165 42.79 -9.74 -7.85
CA GLY A 165 42.54 -11.07 -7.30
C GLY A 165 41.18 -11.66 -7.71
N ASP A 166 40.62 -11.20 -8.84
CA ASP A 166 39.30 -11.61 -9.30
C ASP A 166 39.33 -13.03 -9.88
N GLU A 167 38.44 -13.89 -9.40
CA GLU A 167 38.24 -15.22 -9.99
C GLU A 167 37.41 -15.12 -11.28
N GLN A 168 38.07 -15.37 -12.39
CA GLN A 168 37.45 -15.42 -13.72
C GLN A 168 36.50 -16.63 -13.84
N THR A 169 35.32 -16.40 -14.42
CA THR A 169 34.38 -17.48 -14.72
C THR A 169 34.92 -18.42 -15.79
N GLN A 170 34.28 -19.57 -15.98
CA GLN A 170 34.74 -20.52 -17.00
C GLN A 170 34.61 -19.92 -18.40
N LEU A 171 33.48 -19.26 -18.70
CA LEU A 171 33.28 -18.67 -20.01
C LEU A 171 34.23 -17.49 -20.29
N GLN A 172 34.59 -16.69 -19.28
CA GLN A 172 35.58 -15.62 -19.43
C GLN A 172 36.97 -16.16 -19.78
N ARG A 173 37.38 -17.25 -19.12
CA ARG A 173 38.65 -17.93 -19.44
C ARG A 173 38.65 -18.46 -20.87
N ASP A 174 37.55 -19.05 -21.30
CA ASP A 174 37.39 -19.53 -22.68
C ASP A 174 37.41 -18.36 -23.67
N ALA A 175 36.76 -17.23 -23.35
CA ALA A 175 36.74 -16.02 -24.19
C ALA A 175 38.11 -15.36 -24.36
N LEU A 176 38.93 -15.33 -23.31
CA LEU A 176 40.32 -14.85 -23.38
C LEU A 176 41.19 -15.72 -24.29
N ALA A 177 40.89 -17.02 -24.38
CA ALA A 177 41.62 -17.97 -25.22
C ALA A 177 41.23 -17.91 -26.72
N ILE A 178 40.11 -17.27 -27.07
CA ILE A 178 39.71 -17.10 -28.47
C ILE A 178 40.70 -16.18 -29.19
N GLU A 179 41.23 -16.62 -30.33
CA GLU A 179 42.08 -15.75 -31.16
C GLU A 179 41.25 -14.57 -31.72
N PRO A 180 41.73 -13.32 -31.60
CA PRO A 180 41.03 -12.18 -32.17
C PRO A 180 40.98 -12.32 -33.69
N VAL A 181 39.81 -12.07 -34.27
CA VAL A 181 39.64 -12.08 -35.72
C VAL A 181 40.56 -10.99 -36.30
N SER A 182 41.43 -11.40 -37.22
CA SER A 182 42.28 -10.47 -37.97
C SER A 182 41.39 -9.76 -38.99
N ASP A 183 41.28 -8.43 -38.90
CA ASP A 183 40.78 -7.61 -40.00
C ASP A 183 41.74 -7.67 -41.20
#